data_AF-A0A351HU59-F1
#
_entry.id   AF-A0A351HU59-F1
#
_cell.length_a   1.000
_cell.length_b   1.000
_cell.length_c   1.000
_cell.angle_alpha   90.00
_cell.angle_beta   90.00
_cell.angle_gamma   90.00
#
_symmetry.space_group_name_H-M   'P 1'
#
loop_
_entity.id
_entity.type
_entity.pdbx_description
1 polymer ?
#
loop_
_entity_poly.entity_id
_entity_poly.type
_entity_poly.pdbx_seq_one_letter_code
_entity_poly.pdbx_strand_id
1 'polypeptide(L)' 'MGKSHLSEEDIKARYITPAITTAGWDLNKQVRLEYAFTAGRIILRGNITARGKQKRADYLLSYKNNFP' A
#
# COMPACT_ATOMS: atom_id res chain seq x y z
N MET A 1 14.40 -22.25 8.34
CA MET A 1 14.45 -21.06 7.46
C MET A 1 13.92 -19.86 8.26
N GLY A 2 14.78 -18.89 8.58
CA GLY A 2 14.36 -17.68 9.29
C GLY A 2 13.64 -16.68 8.39
N LYS A 3 12.89 -15.74 8.98
CA LYS A 3 12.15 -14.67 8.28
C LYS A 3 13.06 -13.81 7.37
N SER A 4 14.37 -13.76 7.64
CA SER A 4 15.39 -13.01 6.90
C SER A 4 15.67 -13.52 5.49
N HIS A 5 15.22 -14.72 5.12
CA HIS A 5 15.44 -15.30 3.79
C HIS A 5 14.22 -15.16 2.87
N LEU A 6 13.14 -14.54 3.35
CA LEU A 6 11.92 -14.38 2.59
C LEU A 6 11.93 -13.02 1.89
N SER A 7 11.40 -12.97 0.67
CA SER A 7 11.16 -11.71 -0.02
C SER A 7 10.12 -10.87 0.73
N GLU A 8 10.07 -9.57 0.42
CA GLU A 8 9.03 -8.70 0.98
C GLU A 8 7.62 -9.21 0.61
N GLU A 9 7.45 -9.71 -0.61
CA GLU A 9 6.18 -10.32 -1.06
C GLU A 9 5.86 -11.60 -0.27
N ASP A 10 6.85 -12.46 -0.03
CA ASP A 10 6.66 -13.65 0.81
C ASP A 10 6.27 -13.30 2.24
N ILE A 11 6.89 -12.26 2.82
CA ILE A 11 6.55 -11.79 4.17
C ILE A 11 5.12 -11.23 4.19
N LYS A 12 4.76 -10.43 3.18
CA LYS A 12 3.42 -9.87 3.02
C LYS A 12 2.37 -10.97 2.93
N ALA A 13 2.55 -11.93 2.03
CA ALA A 13 1.61 -13.02 1.81
C ALA A 13 1.51 -14.03 2.96
N ARG A 14 2.64 -14.37 3.60
CA ARG A 14 2.68 -15.44 4.62
C ARG A 14 2.38 -14.95 6.03
N TYR A 15 2.64 -13.68 6.34
CA TYR A 15 2.54 -13.17 7.71
C TYR A 15 1.62 -11.96 7.85
N ILE A 16 1.77 -10.93 6.99
CA ILE A 16 1.05 -9.67 7.17
C ILE A 16 -0.42 -9.79 6.74
N THR A 17 -0.68 -10.26 5.52
CA THR A 17 -2.04 -10.47 5.01
C THR A 17 -2.86 -11.39 5.92
N PRO A 18 -2.33 -12.56 6.37
CA PRO A 18 -3.06 -13.43 7.29
C PRO A 18 -3.26 -12.83 8.68
N ALA A 19 -2.34 -11.99 9.16
CA ALA A 19 -2.53 -11.30 10.45
C ALA A 19 -3.65 -10.26 10.39
N ILE A 20 -3.78 -9.54 9.26
CA ILE A 20 -4.84 -8.55 9.04
C ILE A 20 -6.21 -9.23 8.98
N THR A 21 -6.33 -10.35 8.26
CA THR A 21 -7.58 -11.13 8.21
C THR A 21 -7.92 -11.73 9.57
N THR A 22 -6.94 -12.27 10.28
CA THR A 22 -7.13 -12.84 11.63
C THR A 22 -7.56 -11.77 12.63
N ALA A 23 -7.11 -10.53 12.47
CA ALA A 23 -7.55 -9.37 13.26
C ALA A 23 -9.00 -8.93 12.95
N GLY A 24 -9.69 -9.58 12.02
CA GLY A 24 -11.10 -9.34 11.71
C GLY A 24 -11.35 -8.27 10.63
N TRP A 25 -10.31 -7.85 9.90
CA TRP A 25 -10.47 -6.91 8.79
C TRP A 25 -10.89 -7.64 7.51
N ASP A 26 -11.91 -7.12 6.82
CA ASP A 26 -12.34 -7.65 5.53
C ASP A 26 -11.42 -7.16 4.41
N LEU A 27 -10.60 -8.06 3.85
CA LEU A 27 -9.66 -7.75 2.77
C LEU A 27 -10.30 -7.12 1.54
N ASN A 28 -11.56 -7.48 1.23
CA ASN A 28 -12.21 -7.01 0.02
C ASN A 28 -12.88 -5.65 0.20
N LYS A 29 -13.28 -5.31 1.42
CA LYS A 29 -14.05 -4.09 1.71
C LYS A 29 -13.26 -3.01 2.40
N GLN A 30 -12.35 -3.39 3.29
CA GLN A 30 -11.68 -2.46 4.21
C GLN A 30 -10.19 -2.34 3.95
N VAL A 31 -9.58 -3.29 3.22
CA VAL A 31 -8.13 -3.27 2.97
C VAL A 31 -7.86 -2.94 1.51
N ARG A 32 -6.92 -2.03 1.25
CA ARG A 32 -6.37 -1.79 -0.08
C ARG A 32 -4.86 -2.05 -0.06
N LEU A 33 -4.41 -2.86 -1.01
CA LEU A 33 -3.00 -3.14 -1.23
C LEU A 33 -2.43 -2.19 -2.27
N GLU A 34 -1.14 -1.85 -2.13
CA GLU A 34 -0.38 -1.02 -3.09
C GLU A 34 -1.06 0.30 -3.48
N TYR A 35 -1.78 0.91 -2.53
CA TYR A 35 -2.63 2.05 -2.81
C TYR A 35 -1.80 3.33 -3.05
N ALA A 36 -1.92 3.89 -4.27
CA ALA A 36 -1.35 5.18 -4.61
C ALA A 36 -2.26 6.32 -4.12
N PHE A 37 -1.83 7.02 -3.07
CA PHE A 37 -2.64 8.07 -2.43
C PHE A 37 -2.26 9.49 -2.88
N THR A 38 -1.22 9.65 -3.69
CA THR A 38 -0.84 10.96 -4.25
C THR A 38 -0.67 10.85 -5.75
N ALA A 39 -1.03 11.93 -6.46
CA ALA A 39 -0.86 12.03 -7.91
C ALA A 39 0.59 12.29 -8.35
N GLY A 40 1.53 12.41 -7.41
CA GLY A 40 2.90 12.85 -7.66
C GLY A 40 2.99 14.37 -7.77
N ARG A 41 4.14 14.92 -7.34
CA ARG A 41 4.38 16.38 -7.38
C ARG A 41 4.51 16.85 -8.82
N ILE A 42 3.89 17.97 -9.19
CA ILE A 42 4.14 18.62 -10.47
C ILE A 42 5.52 19.27 -10.42
N ILE A 43 6.38 18.93 -11.38
CA ILE A 43 7.73 19.47 -11.53
C ILE A 43 7.77 20.25 -12.84
N LEU A 44 8.05 21.55 -12.71
CA LEU A 44 8.23 22.47 -13.83
C LEU A 44 9.73 22.75 -13.99
N ARG A 45 10.28 22.52 -15.18
CA ARG A 45 11.65 22.90 -15.57
C ARG A 45 11.60 23.57 -16.94
N GLY A 46 11.63 24.90 -16.95
CA GLY A 46 11.42 25.68 -18.17
C GLY A 46 10.05 25.37 -18.79
N ASN A 47 10.03 25.00 -20.07
CA ASN A 47 8.82 24.63 -20.80
C ASN A 47 8.41 23.15 -20.63
N ILE A 48 9.12 22.38 -19.79
CA ILE A 48 8.83 20.96 -19.57
C ILE A 48 8.01 20.79 -18.28
N THR A 49 6.84 20.18 -18.42
CA THR A 49 5.98 19.73 -17.32
C THR A 49 6.11 18.22 -17.12
N ALA A 50 6.51 17.78 -15.93
CA ALA A 50 6.53 16.38 -15.55
C ALA A 50 5.84 16.14 -14.20
N ARG A 51 5.41 14.91 -13.94
CA ARG A 51 4.96 14.47 -12.59
C ARG A 51 6.04 13.61 -11.95
N GLY A 52 6.35 13.92 -10.69
CA GLY A 52 7.20 13.10 -9.86
C GLY A 52 6.54 11.79 -9.44
N LYS A 53 7.31 10.93 -8.77
CA LYS A 53 6.84 9.62 -8.30
C LYS A 53 5.64 9.77 -7.35
N GLN A 54 4.59 9.00 -7.63
CA GLN A 54 3.45 8.86 -6.73
C GLN A 54 3.88 8.15 -5.43
N LYS A 55 3.46 8.68 -4.28
CA LYS A 55 3.56 7.97 -3.01
C LYS A 55 2.52 6.85 -2.98
N ARG A 56 2.95 5.69 -2.50
CA ARG A 56 2.14 4.47 -2.37
C ARG A 56 2.29 3.92 -0.96
N ALA A 57 1.24 3.26 -0.47
CA ALA A 57 1.26 2.51 0.77
C ALA A 57 1.06 1.02 0.46
N ASP A 58 1.78 0.13 1.16
CA ASP A 58 1.64 -1.31 0.99
C ASP A 58 0.28 -1.82 1.46
N TYR A 59 -0.20 -1.29 2.59
CA TYR A 59 -1.50 -1.60 3.17
C TYR A 59 -2.19 -0.30 3.61
N LEU A 60 -3.46 -0.16 3.23
CA LEU A 60 -4.37 0.85 3.74
C LEU A 60 -5.58 0.13 4.34
N LEU A 61 -5.80 0.29 5.64
CA LEU A 61 -6.94 -0.28 6.37
C LEU A 61 -7.93 0.85 6.68
N SER A 62 -9.14 0.76 6.14
CA SER A 62 -10.20 1.74 6.34
C SER A 62 -11.28 1.18 7.24
N TYR A 63 -11.45 1.76 8.43
CA TYR A 63 -12.44 1.29 9.41
C TYR A 63 -13.87 1.39 8.87
N LYS A 64 -14.17 2.46 8.14
CA LYS A 64 -15.43 2.63 7.41
C LYS A 64 -15.14 2.94 5.94
N ASN A 65 -16.04 2.55 5.05
CA ASN A 65 -15.92 2.91 3.65
C ASN A 65 -15.87 4.44 3.54
N ASN A 66 -14.88 4.98 2.82
CA ASN A 66 -14.60 6.42 2.71
C ASN A 66 -14.09 7.13 3.98
N PHE A 67 -13.71 6.39 5.03
CA PHE A 67 -13.07 6.91 6.23
C PHE A 67 -11.75 6.15 6.49
N PRO A 68 -10.62 6.70 6.02
CA PRO A 68 -9.31 6.08 6.19
C PRO A 68 -8.84 6.12 7.64
#